data_AF-A0A699U655-F1
#
_entry.id   AF-A0A699U655-F1
#
_cell.length_a   1.000
_cell.length_b   1.000
_cell.length_c   1.000
_cell.angle_alpha   90.00
_cell.angle_beta   90.00
_cell.angle_gamma   90.00
#
_symmetry.space_group_name_H-M   'P 1'
#
loop_
_entity.id
_entity.type
_entity.pdbx_description
1 polymer ?
#
loop_
_entity_poly.entity_id
_entity_poly.type
_entity_poly.pdbx_seq_one_letter_code
_entity_poly.pdbx_strand_id
1 'polypeptide(L)'
;WFYLSGTPEFMAPEVYAEEYNELVDIYAFGMCILEMVTFEYPYSECTHPAQIYKKVISGKKPDALYKVKDPQVRQFVEKCLVTVSLRLPAKELLKDPFLQPDDYGYDMGPIDYWREFEGIPHMNNNHYSNGSPQTDNHSNHIGYEPEGNEIELFTTQEEEDHLEDIDISIKGKRG
;
A
#
# COMPACT_ATOMS: atom_id res chain seq x y z
N TRP A 1 26.61 -10.87 -1.99
CA TRP A 1 25.79 -10.42 -3.13
C TRP A 1 24.87 -9.36 -2.59
N PHE A 2 25.09 -8.11 -3.00
CA PHE A 2 24.50 -6.93 -2.37
C PHE A 2 22.97 -6.98 -2.47
N TYR A 3 22.30 -6.79 -1.33
CA TYR A 3 20.87 -6.52 -1.26
C TYR A 3 20.59 -5.23 -2.06
N LEU A 4 20.00 -5.35 -3.25
CA LEU A 4 19.11 -4.28 -3.70
C LEU A 4 17.89 -4.37 -2.78
N SER A 5 17.73 -3.40 -1.88
CA SER A 5 16.56 -3.30 -1.00
C SER A 5 15.32 -2.88 -1.79
N GLY A 6 14.80 -3.78 -2.62
CA GLY A 6 13.59 -3.58 -3.40
C GLY A 6 12.89 -4.91 -3.68
N THR A 7 11.59 -4.84 -3.91
CA THR A 7 10.74 -5.98 -4.26
C THR A 7 10.76 -6.14 -5.79
N PRO A 8 11.39 -7.20 -6.35
CA PRO A 8 11.66 -7.33 -7.79
C PRO A 8 10.43 -7.15 -8.70
N GLU A 9 9.26 -7.49 -8.20
CA GLU A 9 7.95 -7.42 -8.85
C GLU A 9 7.53 -5.98 -9.20
N PHE A 10 8.03 -5.00 -8.45
CA PHE A 10 7.71 -3.57 -8.59
C PHE A 10 8.88 -2.74 -9.12
N MET A 11 10.06 -3.33 -9.26
CA MET A 11 11.28 -2.62 -9.65
C MET A 11 11.30 -2.38 -11.17
N ALA A 12 11.49 -1.11 -11.55
CA ALA A 12 11.72 -0.72 -12.94
C ALA A 12 13.05 -1.30 -13.47
N PRO A 13 13.19 -1.56 -14.78
CA PRO A 13 14.40 -2.16 -15.35
C PRO A 13 15.67 -1.34 -15.10
N GLU A 14 15.56 -0.01 -15.04
CA GLU A 14 16.69 0.91 -14.78
C GLU A 14 17.21 0.85 -13.34
N VAL A 15 16.43 0.34 -12.37
CA VAL A 15 16.89 0.19 -10.97
C VAL A 15 18.11 -0.74 -10.89
N TYR A 16 18.19 -1.73 -11.78
CA TYR A 16 19.31 -2.68 -11.85
C TYR A 16 20.60 -2.07 -12.42
N ALA A 17 20.53 -0.85 -12.98
CA ALA A 17 21.70 -0.13 -13.48
C ALA A 17 22.30 0.85 -12.45
N GLU A 18 21.76 0.91 -11.23
CA GLU A 18 22.17 1.79 -10.11
C GLU A 18 22.10 3.31 -10.37
N GLU A 19 21.73 3.73 -11.59
CA GLU A 19 21.44 5.11 -11.96
C GLU A 19 19.95 5.25 -12.30
N TYR A 20 19.16 5.68 -11.32
CA TYR A 20 17.72 5.86 -11.49
C TYR A 20 17.24 7.19 -10.92
N ASN A 21 16.08 7.64 -11.41
CA ASN A 21 15.42 8.88 -11.01
C ASN A 21 14.01 8.60 -10.47
N GLU A 22 13.22 9.64 -10.20
CA GLU A 22 11.86 9.54 -9.66
C GLU A 22 10.87 8.79 -10.58
N LEU A 23 11.23 8.55 -11.84
CA LEU A 23 10.36 7.81 -12.76
C LEU A 23 10.24 6.33 -12.37
N VAL A 24 11.14 5.78 -11.56
CA VAL A 24 10.97 4.41 -11.03
C VAL A 24 9.73 4.29 -10.15
N ASP A 25 9.36 5.37 -9.45
CA ASP A 25 8.15 5.41 -8.64
C ASP A 25 6.89 5.36 -9.52
N ILE A 26 6.95 5.93 -10.73
CA ILE A 26 5.85 5.84 -11.71
C ILE A 26 5.67 4.39 -12.21
N TYR A 27 6.77 3.65 -12.39
CA TYR A 27 6.69 2.24 -12.74
C TYR A 27 6.05 1.43 -11.60
N ALA A 28 6.55 1.61 -10.38
CA ALA A 28 6.02 0.95 -9.19
C ALA A 28 4.55 1.28 -8.98
N PHE A 29 4.14 2.54 -9.17
CA PHE A 29 2.75 2.97 -9.13
C PHE A 29 1.87 2.24 -10.16
N GLY A 30 2.37 2.07 -11.39
CA GLY A 30 1.69 1.27 -12.42
C GLY A 30 1.50 -0.19 -12.00
N MET A 31 2.51 -0.79 -11.35
CA MET A 31 2.42 -2.14 -10.80
C MET A 31 1.43 -2.24 -9.64
N CYS A 32 1.39 -1.25 -8.75
CA CYS A 32 0.40 -1.19 -7.67
C CYS A 32 -1.03 -1.08 -8.20
N ILE A 33 -1.27 -0.24 -9.22
CA ILE A 33 -2.60 -0.17 -9.86
C ILE A 33 -2.95 -1.51 -10.49
N LEU A 34 -2.00 -2.14 -11.19
CA LEU A 34 -2.22 -3.45 -11.79
C LEU A 34 -2.65 -4.48 -10.75
N GLU A 35 -1.94 -4.54 -9.62
CA GLU A 35 -2.31 -5.40 -8.49
C GLU A 35 -3.71 -5.08 -7.95
N MET A 36 -4.01 -3.79 -7.70
CA MET A 36 -5.31 -3.37 -7.18
C MET A 36 -6.49 -3.77 -8.07
N VAL A 37 -6.34 -3.68 -9.40
CA VAL A 37 -7.46 -3.97 -10.33
C VAL A 37 -7.57 -5.43 -10.73
N THR A 38 -6.50 -6.22 -10.51
CA THR A 38 -6.50 -7.66 -10.84
C THR A 38 -6.62 -8.55 -9.61
N PHE A 39 -6.30 -8.04 -8.42
CA PHE A 39 -6.08 -8.81 -7.20
C PHE A 39 -5.04 -9.93 -7.37
N GLU A 40 -4.12 -9.76 -8.32
CA GLU A 40 -3.02 -10.67 -8.58
C GLU A 40 -1.69 -9.94 -8.37
N TYR A 41 -0.77 -10.59 -7.67
CA TYR A 41 0.57 -10.04 -7.47
C TYR A 41 1.31 -9.91 -8.82
N PRO A 42 2.00 -8.79 -9.11
CA PRO A 42 2.71 -8.62 -10.37
C PRO A 42 3.73 -9.74 -10.58
N TYR A 43 3.76 -10.30 -11.79
CA TYR A 43 4.59 -11.45 -12.15
C TYR A 43 4.36 -12.73 -11.31
N SER A 44 3.19 -12.92 -10.71
CA SER A 44 2.82 -14.15 -10.00
C SER A 44 2.96 -15.44 -10.82
N GLU A 45 3.04 -15.35 -12.16
CA GLU A 45 3.35 -16.47 -13.04
C GLU A 45 4.84 -16.91 -13.01
N CYS A 46 5.72 -16.17 -12.33
CA CYS A 46 7.13 -16.49 -12.14
C CYS A 46 7.36 -17.19 -10.80
N THR A 47 8.21 -18.22 -10.76
CA THR A 47 8.52 -18.96 -9.52
C THR A 47 9.75 -18.41 -8.78
N HIS A 48 10.63 -17.71 -9.50
CA HIS A 48 11.91 -17.24 -8.96
C HIS A 48 12.20 -15.79 -9.37
N PRO A 49 12.79 -14.96 -8.49
CA PRO A 49 13.17 -13.58 -8.81
C PRO A 49 14.00 -13.43 -10.09
N ALA A 50 14.85 -14.41 -10.41
CA ALA A 50 15.64 -14.41 -11.65
C ALA A 50 14.76 -14.47 -12.93
N GLN A 51 13.56 -15.06 -12.87
CA GLN A 51 12.61 -15.06 -13.99
C GLN A 51 11.97 -13.68 -14.16
N ILE A 52 11.62 -13.04 -13.04
CA ILE A 52 11.09 -11.67 -13.02
C ILE A 52 12.12 -10.72 -13.62
N TYR A 53 13.36 -10.76 -13.13
CA TYR A 53 14.48 -9.99 -13.67
C TYR A 53 14.60 -10.14 -15.19
N LYS A 54 14.63 -11.38 -15.70
CA LYS A 54 14.73 -11.63 -17.16
C LYS A 54 13.57 -11.03 -17.93
N LYS A 55 12.34 -11.14 -17.43
CA LYS A 55 11.15 -10.56 -18.08
C LYS A 55 11.22 -9.04 -18.09
N VAL A 56 11.46 -8.43 -16.92
CA VAL A 56 11.56 -6.98 -16.73
C VAL A 56 12.61 -6.37 -17.66
N ILE A 57 13.83 -6.92 -17.69
CA ILE A 57 14.92 -6.42 -18.55
C ILE A 57 14.60 -6.60 -20.05
N SER A 58 13.87 -7.66 -20.41
CA SER A 58 13.40 -7.86 -21.79
C SER A 58 12.19 -7.01 -22.19
N GLY A 59 11.62 -6.24 -21.26
CA GLY A 59 10.39 -5.46 -21.49
C GLY A 59 9.11 -6.29 -21.53
N LYS A 60 9.14 -7.56 -21.10
CA LYS A 60 7.95 -8.40 -21.02
C LYS A 60 7.15 -8.04 -19.76
N LYS A 61 5.90 -7.60 -19.95
CA LYS A 61 4.97 -7.20 -18.89
C LYS A 61 4.36 -8.41 -18.16
N PRO A 62 3.83 -8.24 -16.93
CA PRO A 62 3.14 -9.31 -16.19
C PRO A 62 1.92 -9.85 -16.94
N ASP A 63 1.62 -11.14 -16.78
CA ASP A 63 0.45 -11.75 -17.42
C ASP A 63 -0.87 -11.13 -16.92
N ALA A 64 -0.90 -10.64 -15.67
CA ALA A 64 -2.02 -9.94 -15.05
C ALA A 64 -2.50 -8.73 -15.87
N LEU A 65 -1.60 -8.02 -16.57
CA LEU A 65 -1.96 -6.85 -17.39
C LEU A 65 -2.98 -7.21 -18.49
N TYR A 66 -2.84 -8.40 -19.06
CA TYR A 66 -3.73 -8.87 -20.13
C TYR A 66 -5.10 -9.34 -19.61
N LYS A 67 -5.25 -9.45 -18.28
CA LYS A 67 -6.52 -9.78 -17.60
C LYS A 67 -7.37 -8.55 -17.27
N VAL A 68 -6.77 -7.35 -17.26
CA VAL A 68 -7.47 -6.07 -16.98
C VAL A 68 -8.57 -5.84 -18.01
N LYS A 69 -9.85 -5.86 -17.62
CA LYS A 69 -10.98 -5.76 -18.57
C LYS A 69 -11.21 -4.34 -19.07
N ASP A 70 -11.02 -3.36 -18.21
CA ASP A 70 -11.21 -1.96 -18.54
C ASP A 70 -10.06 -1.46 -19.43
N PRO A 71 -10.34 -1.02 -20.68
CA PRO A 71 -9.30 -0.55 -21.59
C PRO A 71 -8.63 0.75 -21.12
N GLN A 72 -9.34 1.63 -20.41
CA GLN A 72 -8.80 2.89 -19.90
C GLN A 72 -7.77 2.61 -18.80
N VAL A 73 -8.12 1.74 -17.84
CA VAL A 73 -7.21 1.27 -16.78
C VAL A 73 -5.98 0.60 -17.40
N ARG A 74 -6.19 -0.32 -18.35
CA ARG A 74 -5.08 -1.03 -19.01
C ARG A 74 -4.14 -0.04 -19.68
N GLN A 75 -4.66 0.90 -20.47
CA GLN A 75 -3.84 1.92 -21.14
C GLN A 75 -3.09 2.80 -20.14
N PHE A 76 -3.71 3.15 -19.01
CA PHE A 76 -3.04 3.92 -17.97
C PHE A 76 -1.85 3.17 -17.37
N VAL A 77 -2.05 1.89 -16.98
CA VAL A 77 -0.96 1.04 -16.51
C VAL A 77 0.13 0.91 -17.58
N GLU A 78 -0.24 0.73 -18.85
CA GLU A 78 0.74 0.65 -19.94
C GLU A 78 1.60 1.92 -20.09
N LYS A 79 1.03 3.12 -19.89
CA LYS A 79 1.79 4.38 -19.86
C LYS A 79 2.79 4.44 -18.72
N CYS A 80 2.48 3.81 -17.59
CA CYS A 80 3.41 3.71 -16.45
C CYS A 80 4.57 2.74 -16.75
N LEU A 81 4.28 1.64 -17.46
CA LEU A 81 5.22 0.54 -17.70
C LEU A 81 6.06 0.68 -18.98
N VAL A 82 6.04 1.83 -19.66
CA VAL A 82 6.96 2.11 -20.79
C VAL A 82 8.40 2.26 -20.31
N THR A 83 9.34 2.26 -21.27
CA THR A 83 10.76 2.55 -21.01
C THR A 83 10.93 3.92 -20.35
N VAL A 84 11.93 4.07 -19.49
CA VAL A 84 12.20 5.31 -18.73
C VAL A 84 12.21 6.58 -19.60
N SER A 85 12.72 6.49 -20.84
CA SER A 85 12.77 7.59 -21.81
C SER A 85 11.40 8.10 -22.30
N LEU A 86 10.36 7.28 -22.19
CA LEU A 86 8.99 7.59 -22.62
C LEU A 86 8.04 7.76 -21.44
N ARG A 87 8.47 7.42 -20.22
CA ARG A 87 7.62 7.44 -19.03
C ARG A 87 7.37 8.89 -18.62
N LEU A 88 6.10 9.24 -18.45
CA LEU A 88 5.71 10.59 -18.06
C LEU A 88 5.99 10.83 -16.56
N PRO A 89 6.41 12.05 -16.17
CA PRO A 89 6.49 12.41 -14.76
C PRO A 89 5.09 12.48 -14.14
N ALA A 90 5.01 12.32 -12.81
CA ALA A 90 3.76 12.31 -12.05
C ALA A 90 2.82 13.47 -12.43
N LYS A 91 3.36 14.69 -12.52
CA LYS A 91 2.58 15.90 -12.85
C LYS A 91 1.84 15.81 -14.18
N GLU A 92 2.42 15.17 -15.19
CA GLU A 92 1.77 15.00 -16.49
C GLU A 92 0.84 13.80 -16.48
N LEU A 93 1.24 12.71 -15.80
CA LEU A 93 0.42 11.51 -15.67
C LEU A 93 -0.88 11.76 -14.89
N LEU A 94 -0.87 12.67 -13.91
CA LEU A 94 -2.05 13.11 -13.16
C LEU A 94 -3.14 13.76 -14.04
N LYS A 95 -2.81 14.20 -15.24
CA LYS A 95 -3.77 14.77 -16.20
C LYS A 95 -4.47 13.70 -17.04
N ASP A 96 -4.12 12.43 -16.86
CA ASP A 96 -4.74 11.34 -17.59
C ASP A 96 -6.23 11.24 -17.24
N PRO A 97 -7.13 11.03 -18.23
CA PRO A 97 -8.55 10.85 -17.99
C PRO A 97 -8.88 9.77 -16.96
N PHE A 98 -8.06 8.71 -16.85
CA PHE A 98 -8.24 7.67 -15.84
C PHE A 98 -8.21 8.20 -14.39
N LEU A 99 -7.44 9.26 -14.13
CA LEU A 99 -7.29 9.84 -12.81
C LEU A 99 -8.18 11.05 -12.56
N GLN A 100 -8.99 11.45 -13.55
CA GLN A 100 -9.92 12.56 -13.37
C GLN A 100 -11.18 12.08 -12.63
N PRO A 101 -11.79 12.92 -11.79
CA PRO A 101 -13.08 12.62 -11.20
C PRO A 101 -14.12 12.37 -12.30
N ASP A 102 -14.93 11.33 -12.14
CA ASP A 102 -16.11 11.18 -12.96
C ASP A 102 -17.09 12.32 -12.63
N ASP A 103 -17.59 13.04 -13.63
CA ASP A 103 -18.51 14.18 -13.49
C ASP A 103 -19.92 13.78 -12.98
N TYR A 104 -20.05 12.58 -12.39
CA TYR A 104 -21.25 12.16 -11.70
C TYR A 104 -21.29 12.86 -10.35
N GLY A 105 -21.95 14.03 -10.33
CA GLY A 105 -22.20 14.79 -9.12
C GLY A 105 -22.76 13.90 -8.02
N TYR A 106 -21.91 13.58 -7.04
CA TYR A 106 -22.37 13.09 -5.75
C TYR A 106 -23.18 14.23 -5.14
N ASP A 107 -24.51 14.11 -5.22
CA ASP A 107 -25.39 14.74 -4.26
C ASP A 107 -24.99 14.16 -2.90
N MET A 108 -24.09 14.85 -2.21
CA MET A 108 -23.84 14.68 -0.78
C MET A 108 -25.10 15.16 -0.05
N GLY A 109 -26.21 14.47 -0.26
CA GLY A 109 -27.30 14.43 0.68
C GLY A 109 -26.71 13.94 2.01
N PRO A 110 -27.11 14.53 3.16
CA PRO A 110 -26.63 14.08 4.47
C PRO A 110 -26.78 12.57 4.58
N ILE A 111 -25.68 11.89 4.91
CA ILE A 111 -25.62 10.45 5.11
C ILE A 111 -26.49 10.11 6.32
N ASP A 112 -27.77 9.82 6.10
CA ASP A 112 -28.73 9.34 7.11
C ASP A 112 -28.55 7.82 7.41
N TYR A 113 -27.35 7.25 7.22
CA TYR A 113 -27.05 5.84 7.51
C TYR A 113 -27.15 5.47 9.00
N TRP A 114 -27.26 6.45 9.90
CA TRP A 114 -27.38 6.22 11.35
C TRP A 114 -28.80 5.99 11.86
N ARG A 115 -29.86 6.11 11.02
CA ARG A 115 -31.25 6.04 11.51
C ARG A 115 -31.88 4.65 11.52
N GLU A 116 -31.27 3.64 10.90
CA GLU A 116 -31.93 2.33 10.74
C GLU A 116 -31.64 1.30 11.85
N PHE A 117 -30.89 1.68 12.90
CA PHE A 117 -30.64 0.80 14.05
C PHE A 117 -31.60 1.01 15.24
N GLU A 118 -32.50 1.99 15.21
CA GLU A 118 -33.46 2.23 16.31
C GLU A 118 -34.81 1.51 16.11
N GLY A 119 -34.76 0.27 15.64
CA GLY A 119 -35.93 -0.60 15.41
C GLY A 119 -36.04 -1.81 16.35
N ILE A 120 -35.18 -1.95 17.36
CA ILE A 120 -35.23 -3.12 18.26
C ILE A 120 -36.30 -2.90 19.36
N PRO A 121 -37.31 -3.78 19.49
CA PRO A 121 -38.32 -3.68 20.53
C PRO A 121 -37.70 -3.87 21.91
N HIS A 122 -37.82 -2.84 22.75
CA HIS A 122 -37.36 -2.81 24.13
C HIS A 122 -38.15 -3.84 24.98
N MET A 123 -37.45 -4.82 25.56
CA MET A 123 -38.01 -5.66 26.63
C MET A 123 -38.28 -4.79 27.87
N ASN A 124 -39.44 -5.05 28.46
CA ASN A 124 -40.06 -4.37 29.59
C ASN A 124 -39.32 -4.65 30.91
N ASN A 125 -39.09 -3.61 31.72
CA ASN A 125 -39.15 -3.72 33.18
C ASN A 125 -39.49 -2.36 33.83
N ASN A 126 -40.79 -2.11 33.90
CA ASN A 126 -41.54 -1.59 35.04
C ASN A 126 -40.82 -0.91 36.24
N HIS A 127 -41.30 0.32 36.50
CA HIS A 127 -41.44 1.06 37.79
C HIS A 127 -40.13 1.66 38.34
N TYR A 128 -39.97 2.97 38.56
CA TYR A 128 -40.81 3.91 39.32
C TYR A 128 -40.75 5.36 38.80
N SER A 129 -41.81 6.12 39.10
CA SER A 129 -42.10 7.47 38.60
C SER A 129 -41.38 8.63 39.30
N ASN A 130 -41.37 9.76 38.57
CA ASN A 130 -41.41 11.18 38.98
C ASN A 130 -40.14 11.90 39.47
N GLY A 131 -39.73 12.93 38.71
CA GLY A 131 -39.09 14.15 39.22
C GLY A 131 -38.02 14.76 38.30
N SER A 132 -38.35 15.84 37.58
CA SER A 132 -37.39 16.92 37.27
C SER A 132 -37.37 17.88 38.48
N PRO A 133 -36.26 18.54 38.87
CA PRO A 133 -35.48 19.41 37.98
C PRO A 133 -33.96 19.59 38.27
N GLN A 134 -33.28 20.15 37.25
CA GLN A 134 -32.15 21.10 37.28
C GLN A 134 -30.76 20.70 37.85
N THR A 135 -29.77 20.98 36.99
CA THR A 135 -28.39 21.49 37.21
C THR A 135 -27.68 21.13 38.51
N ASP A 136 -26.49 20.52 38.39
CA ASP A 136 -25.27 21.10 38.93
C ASP A 136 -23.99 20.40 38.41
N ASN A 137 -23.02 21.22 38.06
CA ASN A 137 -21.64 20.82 37.80
C ASN A 137 -21.01 20.31 39.09
N HIS A 138 -20.49 19.08 39.09
CA HIS A 138 -19.33 18.71 39.90
C HIS A 138 -18.54 17.59 39.21
N SER A 139 -17.27 17.88 38.92
CA SER A 139 -16.26 16.86 38.59
C SER A 139 -16.27 15.76 39.64
N ASN A 140 -16.21 14.51 39.19
CA ASN A 140 -15.48 13.46 39.88
C ASN A 140 -14.99 12.40 38.88
N HIS A 141 -13.69 12.15 38.99
CA HIS A 141 -12.84 11.32 38.16
C HIS A 141 -12.95 9.85 38.59
N ILE A 142 -13.52 8.98 37.76
CA ILE A 142 -13.32 7.52 37.72
C ILE A 142 -13.62 7.12 36.26
N GLY A 143 -12.66 6.87 35.37
CA GLY A 143 -11.75 5.71 35.37
C GLY A 143 -12.24 4.70 34.33
N TYR A 144 -11.93 4.94 33.04
CA TYR A 144 -12.03 3.93 31.98
C TYR A 144 -10.84 4.12 31.03
N GLU A 145 -9.94 3.13 31.05
CA GLU A 145 -8.83 3.00 30.10
C GLU A 145 -9.39 2.73 28.70
N PRO A 146 -8.98 3.46 27.66
CA PRO A 146 -9.16 3.00 26.30
C PRO A 146 -8.01 2.02 25.99
N GLU A 147 -8.35 0.77 25.72
CA GLU A 147 -7.43 -0.22 25.14
C GLU A 147 -6.80 0.40 23.89
N GLY A 148 -5.51 0.72 24.00
CA GLY A 148 -4.69 1.24 22.93
C GLY A 148 -4.42 0.13 21.92
N ASN A 149 -5.06 0.20 20.76
CA ASN A 149 -4.48 -0.36 19.55
C ASN A 149 -3.34 0.58 19.15
N GLU A 150 -2.18 0.37 19.77
CA GLU A 150 -0.94 1.04 19.41
C GLU A 150 -0.60 0.73 17.95
N ILE A 151 -0.40 1.80 17.20
CA ILE A 151 0.29 1.81 15.91
C ILE A 151 1.72 1.36 16.20
N GLU A 152 2.12 0.18 15.72
CA GLU A 152 3.51 -0.30 15.82
C GLU A 152 4.43 0.66 15.06
N LEU A 153 5.02 1.58 15.83
CA LEU A 153 6.13 2.42 15.44
C LEU A 153 7.35 1.52 15.32
N PHE A 154 7.90 1.35 14.11
CA PHE A 154 9.15 0.63 13.87
C PHE A 154 10.30 1.27 14.66
N THR A 155 10.51 0.83 15.89
CA THR A 155 11.75 1.05 16.62
C THR A 155 12.77 0.07 16.06
N THR A 156 13.88 0.60 15.57
CA THR A 156 15.06 -0.16 15.19
C THR A 156 15.55 -0.94 16.41
N GLN A 157 15.28 -2.25 16.44
CA GLN A 157 15.84 -3.14 17.44
C GLN A 157 17.29 -3.46 17.07
N GLU A 158 18.19 -2.84 17.81
CA GLU A 158 19.55 -3.28 18.03
C GLU A 158 19.49 -4.65 18.71
N GLU A 159 19.88 -5.71 18.02
CA GLU A 159 20.27 -6.98 18.64
C GLU A 159 21.79 -7.15 18.45
N GLU A 160 22.53 -6.61 19.41
CA GLU A 160 23.81 -7.16 19.84
C GLU A 160 23.52 -8.48 20.55
N ASP A 161 24.08 -9.59 20.07
CA ASP A 161 24.71 -10.57 20.95
C ASP A 161 25.61 -11.55 20.16
N HIS A 162 26.90 -11.45 20.50
CA HIS A 162 27.87 -12.53 20.66
C HIS A 162 27.87 -13.73 19.69
N LEU A 163 28.81 -13.70 18.73
CA LEU A 163 29.55 -14.91 18.35
C LEU A 163 31.05 -14.71 18.55
N GLU A 164 31.59 -15.53 19.45
CA GLU A 164 32.99 -15.70 19.77
C GLU A 164 33.79 -16.26 18.57
N ASP A 165 34.95 -15.66 18.35
CA ASP A 165 36.18 -16.19 17.74
C ASP A 165 36.09 -17.21 16.58
N ILE A 166 36.26 -16.69 15.35
CA ILE A 166 36.92 -17.44 14.27
C ILE A 166 38.04 -16.59 13.67
N ASP A 167 39.27 -16.88 14.08
CA ASP A 167 40.50 -16.37 13.47
C ASP A 167 40.70 -16.99 12.08
N ILE A 168 40.55 -16.20 11.02
CA ILE A 168 40.94 -16.58 9.66
C ILE A 168 41.99 -15.61 9.12
N SER A 169 43.24 -15.92 9.45
CA SER A 169 44.43 -15.33 8.84
C SER A 169 44.52 -15.69 7.34
N ILE A 170 44.28 -14.73 6.45
CA ILE A 170 44.55 -14.90 5.00
C ILE A 170 45.98 -14.43 4.69
N LYS A 171 46.90 -15.39 4.53
CA LYS A 171 48.24 -15.15 3.97
C LYS A 171 48.16 -15.17 2.44
N GLY A 172 48.40 -14.02 1.82
CA GLY A 172 48.53 -13.91 0.37
C GLY A 172 49.72 -14.70 -0.17
N LYS A 173 49.54 -15.36 -1.32
CA LYS A 173 50.63 -15.96 -2.09
C LYS A 173 50.47 -15.59 -3.57
N ARG A 174 51.39 -14.76 -4.05
CA ARG A 174 51.63 -14.56 -5.49
C ARG A 174 52.26 -15.84 -6.03
N GLY A 175 51.77 -16.29 -7.18
CA GLY A 175 52.39 -17.26 -8.07
C GLY A 175 52.18 -16.76 -9.49
#